data_AF-A0A919HP55-F1
#
_entry.id   AF-A0A919HP55-F1
#
_cell.length_a   1.000
_cell.length_b   1.000
_cell.length_c   1.000
_cell.angle_alpha   90.00
_cell.angle_beta   90.00
_cell.angle_gamma   90.00
#
_symmetry.space_group_name_H-M   'P 1'
#
loop_
_entity.id
_entity.type
_entity.pdbx_description
1 polymer ?
#
loop_
_entity_poly.entity_id
_entity_poly.type
_entity_poly.pdbx_seq_one_letter_code
_entity_poly.pdbx_strand_id
1 'polypeptide(L)'
;MSIQFLGMIGHRLSSETIAPVGPIFDRDYIVRFAQTHEAAGFDRLLVGHWSDQPDGFLVTALAGLSTQKIQYLLAHRPGFVSPTLAARKFATLEHLLGGRLAVHIISGGNDAEQRRDGDYLDHDQRYARTDAFLDIVRRVDQRAAGGYSQRFLSGRAGLVRHSPAAKTASSDLFWRLVGSGHRRRRQTCRRLRAVGRVAGANRRDHPARTRRSGETPA
;
A
#
# COMPACT_ATOMS: atom_id res chain seq x y z
N MET A 1 24.38 0.48 11.55
CA MET A 1 23.03 0.95 11.15
C MET A 1 22.38 1.57 12.38
N SER A 2 21.79 2.78 12.30
CA SER A 2 21.05 3.35 13.44
C SER A 2 19.61 2.80 13.53
N ILE A 3 19.13 2.60 14.75
CA ILE A 3 17.74 2.21 15.04
C ILE A 3 16.81 3.38 14.70
N GLN A 4 15.57 3.08 14.33
CA GLN A 4 14.53 4.09 14.08
C GLN A 4 13.34 3.82 15.01
N PHE A 5 12.86 4.86 15.68
CA PHE A 5 11.71 4.81 16.57
C PHE A 5 10.46 5.29 15.85
N LEU A 6 9.43 4.44 15.83
CA LEU A 6 8.14 4.72 15.24
C LEU A 6 7.09 4.82 16.35
N GLY A 7 6.41 5.97 16.42
CA GLY A 7 5.24 6.16 17.25
C GLY A 7 3.97 5.95 16.43
N MET A 8 2.83 5.79 17.09
CA MET A 8 1.52 5.79 16.44
C MET A 8 0.72 6.97 16.96
N ILE A 9 0.23 7.83 16.06
CA ILE A 9 -0.55 9.00 16.45
C ILE A 9 -2.01 8.63 16.73
N GLY A 10 -2.54 9.11 17.86
CA GLY A 10 -3.96 9.04 18.19
C GLY A 10 -4.70 10.32 17.80
N HIS A 11 -5.98 10.19 17.41
CA HIS A 11 -6.85 11.33 17.09
C HIS A 11 -7.56 11.94 18.31
N ARG A 12 -7.46 11.27 19.47
CA ARG A 12 -7.91 11.68 20.81
C ARG A 12 -7.23 10.80 21.87
N LEU A 13 -7.39 11.14 23.14
CA LEU A 13 -6.83 10.34 24.23
C LEU A 13 -7.54 8.99 24.35
N SER A 14 -6.80 7.91 24.13
CA SER A 14 -7.26 6.52 24.30
C SER A 14 -6.05 5.59 24.39
N SER A 15 -6.20 4.46 25.07
CA SER A 15 -5.27 3.33 25.02
C SER A 15 -6.02 2.02 25.27
N GLU A 16 -5.29 0.90 25.33
CA GLU A 16 -5.83 -0.41 25.73
C GLU A 16 -6.46 -0.38 27.13
N THR A 17 -6.01 0.52 28.00
CA THR A 17 -6.48 0.66 29.39
C THR A 17 -7.28 1.94 29.63
N ILE A 18 -7.31 2.87 28.68
CA ILE A 18 -7.97 4.16 28.80
C ILE A 18 -9.05 4.24 27.73
N ALA A 19 -10.31 4.29 28.17
CA ALA A 19 -11.45 4.51 27.28
C ALA A 19 -11.30 5.85 26.53
N PRO A 20 -11.80 5.97 25.28
CA PRO A 20 -11.63 7.18 24.51
C PRO A 20 -12.26 8.40 25.19
N VAL A 21 -11.47 9.47 25.35
CA VAL A 21 -11.89 10.75 25.94
C VAL A 21 -11.78 11.86 24.90
N GLY A 22 -12.73 12.79 24.93
CA GLY A 22 -12.75 13.96 24.05
C GLY A 22 -13.46 13.72 22.70
N PRO A 23 -13.51 14.76 21.86
CA PRO A 23 -14.15 14.69 20.56
C PRO A 23 -13.44 13.70 19.62
N ILE A 24 -14.15 13.18 18.63
CA ILE A 24 -13.59 12.22 17.67
C ILE A 24 -12.42 12.81 16.87
N PHE A 25 -12.39 14.12 16.68
CA PHE A 25 -11.25 14.83 16.10
C PHE A 25 -10.80 15.89 17.11
N ASP A 26 -9.94 15.48 18.04
CA ASP A 26 -9.41 16.37 19.07
C ASP A 26 -8.15 17.07 18.54
N ARG A 27 -8.34 18.31 18.09
CA ARG A 27 -7.28 19.12 17.49
C ARG A 27 -6.10 19.30 18.43
N ASP A 28 -6.37 19.68 19.68
CA ASP A 28 -5.34 20.02 20.66
C ASP A 28 -4.57 18.78 21.09
N TYR A 29 -5.26 17.64 21.19
CA TYR A 29 -4.62 16.35 21.42
C TYR A 29 -3.70 15.97 20.26
N ILE A 30 -4.15 16.02 19.01
CA ILE A 30 -3.34 15.68 17.82
C ILE A 30 -2.05 16.52 17.79
N VAL A 31 -2.19 17.84 18.01
CA VAL A 31 -1.06 18.79 18.02
C VAL A 31 -0.07 18.44 19.12
N ARG A 32 -0.52 18.35 20.37
CA ARG A 32 0.37 18.00 21.50
C ARG A 32 1.03 16.65 21.28
N PHE A 33 0.26 15.65 20.88
CA PHE A 33 0.77 14.28 20.74
C PHE A 33 1.90 14.23 19.71
N ALA A 34 1.75 14.90 18.57
CA ALA A 34 2.78 14.97 17.54
C ALA A 34 4.03 15.71 18.03
N GLN A 35 3.87 16.85 18.70
CA GLN A 35 4.97 17.63 19.27
C GLN A 35 5.71 16.88 20.38
N THR A 36 4.99 16.14 21.23
CA THR A 36 5.59 15.31 22.28
C THR A 36 6.44 14.20 21.69
N HIS A 37 5.98 13.53 20.62
CA HIS A 37 6.79 12.51 19.95
C HIS A 37 8.04 13.10 19.30
N GLU A 38 7.91 14.26 18.67
CA GLU A 38 9.04 14.98 18.07
C GLU A 38 10.07 15.41 19.12
N ALA A 39 9.62 15.91 20.27
CA ALA A 39 10.47 16.28 21.41
C ALA A 39 11.14 15.06 22.04
N ALA A 40 10.44 13.92 22.12
CA ALA A 40 10.95 12.65 22.62
C ALA A 40 11.93 11.95 21.66
N GLY A 41 12.13 12.48 20.44
CA GLY A 41 13.12 11.96 19.49
C GLY A 41 12.63 10.81 18.62
N PHE A 42 11.32 10.63 18.46
CA PHE A 42 10.79 9.68 17.48
C PHE A 42 11.13 10.11 16.05
N ASP A 43 11.49 9.16 15.20
CA ASP A 43 11.81 9.43 13.80
C ASP A 43 10.52 9.62 12.98
N ARG A 44 9.48 8.82 13.29
CA ARG A 44 8.24 8.77 12.52
C ARG A 44 6.99 8.60 13.38
N LEU A 45 5.87 9.11 12.87
CA LEU A 45 4.52 8.83 13.35
C LEU A 45 3.73 8.05 12.31
N LEU A 46 3.30 6.84 12.67
CA LEU A 46 2.32 6.07 11.92
C LEU A 46 0.93 6.67 12.16
N VAL A 47 0.28 7.07 11.07
CA VAL A 47 -1.12 7.47 11.06
C VAL A 47 -1.91 6.29 10.50
N GLY A 48 -2.60 5.57 11.39
CA GLY A 48 -3.38 4.40 11.02
C GLY A 48 -4.66 4.73 10.28
N HIS A 49 -5.37 3.70 9.85
CA HIS A 49 -6.59 3.81 9.06
C HIS A 49 -7.63 2.82 9.59
N TRP A 50 -8.81 3.32 9.92
CA TRP A 50 -9.96 2.53 10.34
C TRP A 50 -11.24 3.22 9.89
N SER A 51 -12.27 2.44 9.56
CA SER A 51 -13.59 2.91 9.12
C SER A 51 -14.30 3.84 10.12
N ASP A 52 -13.96 3.75 11.41
CA ASP A 52 -14.60 4.45 12.52
C ASP A 52 -13.75 5.61 13.08
N GLN A 53 -12.68 5.98 12.38
CA GLN A 53 -11.76 7.04 12.78
C GLN A 53 -11.75 8.20 11.76
N PRO A 54 -11.27 9.39 12.17
CA PRO A 54 -11.11 10.50 11.24
C PRO A 54 -10.17 10.18 10.07
N ASP A 55 -10.35 10.88 8.95
CA ASP A 55 -9.50 10.72 7.78
C ASP A 55 -8.02 11.02 8.08
N GLY A 56 -7.16 10.05 7.76
CA GLY A 56 -5.74 10.12 8.05
C GLY A 56 -5.00 11.26 7.34
N PHE A 57 -5.46 11.75 6.19
CA PHE A 57 -4.82 12.91 5.56
C PHE A 57 -5.02 14.17 6.40
N LEU A 58 -6.23 14.37 6.95
CA LEU A 58 -6.52 15.54 7.78
C LEU A 58 -5.76 15.50 9.11
N VAL A 59 -5.69 14.33 9.76
CA VAL A 59 -4.86 14.13 10.96
C VAL A 59 -3.40 14.43 10.66
N THR A 60 -2.88 13.89 9.55
CA THR A 60 -1.47 14.08 9.13
C THR A 60 -1.16 15.54 8.79
N ALA A 61 -2.08 16.23 8.11
CA ALA A 61 -1.91 17.65 7.77
C ALA A 61 -1.84 18.53 9.03
N LEU A 62 -2.76 18.33 9.99
CA LEU A 62 -2.76 19.08 11.25
C LEU A 62 -1.48 18.82 12.06
N ALA A 63 -1.16 17.54 12.30
CA ALA A 63 0.03 17.16 13.06
C ALA A 63 1.32 17.68 12.38
N GLY A 64 1.38 17.50 11.05
CA GLY A 64 2.53 17.88 10.25
C GLY A 64 2.79 19.38 10.22
N LEU A 65 1.75 20.21 10.09
CA LEU A 65 1.87 21.67 10.19
C LEU A 65 2.26 22.15 11.60
N SER A 66 2.10 21.31 12.62
CA SER A 66 2.39 21.63 14.02
C SER A 66 3.76 21.12 14.50
N THR A 67 4.56 20.53 13.60
CA THR A 67 5.86 19.91 13.87
C THR A 67 6.89 20.32 12.82
N GLN A 68 8.18 20.17 13.11
CA GLN A 68 9.25 20.71 12.25
C GLN A 68 10.13 19.64 11.59
N LYS A 69 10.40 18.51 12.26
CA LYS A 69 11.39 17.50 11.87
C LYS A 69 10.85 16.08 11.78
N ILE A 70 9.84 15.72 12.59
CA ILE A 70 9.31 14.35 12.62
C ILE A 70 8.66 14.00 11.28
N GLN A 71 8.88 12.76 10.84
CA GLN A 71 8.31 12.24 9.60
C GLN A 71 6.97 11.55 9.86
N TYR A 72 6.15 11.43 8.82
CA TYR A 72 4.83 10.80 8.89
C TYR A 72 4.78 9.58 7.99
N LEU A 73 4.19 8.51 8.50
CA LEU A 73 3.90 7.29 7.76
C LEU A 73 2.37 7.15 7.67
N LEU A 74 1.78 7.64 6.58
CA LEU A 74 0.33 7.65 6.40
C LEU A 74 -0.16 6.32 5.82
N ALA A 75 -1.00 5.60 6.57
CA ALA A 75 -1.69 4.43 6.05
C ALA A 75 -2.74 4.81 5.00
N HIS A 76 -2.71 4.14 3.85
CA HIS A 76 -3.70 4.32 2.80
C HIS A 76 -4.16 2.98 2.23
N ARG A 77 -5.48 2.79 2.22
CA ARG A 77 -6.11 1.62 1.60
C ARG A 77 -6.54 1.94 0.16
N PRO A 78 -6.05 1.19 -0.84
CA PRO A 78 -6.57 1.28 -2.20
C PRO A 78 -8.04 0.84 -2.28
N GLY A 79 -8.83 1.51 -3.12
CA GLY A 79 -10.20 1.11 -3.44
C GLY A 79 -11.29 2.14 -3.12
N PHE A 80 -10.99 3.10 -2.26
CA PHE A 80 -11.98 4.11 -1.79
C PHE A 80 -11.89 5.44 -2.55
N VAL A 81 -10.76 5.68 -3.21
CA VAL A 81 -10.53 6.85 -4.07
C VAL A 81 -9.83 6.41 -5.35
N SER A 82 -10.02 7.16 -6.44
CA SER A 82 -9.32 6.86 -7.68
C SER A 82 -7.79 6.98 -7.48
N PRO A 83 -6.97 6.10 -8.11
CA PRO A 83 -5.53 6.13 -7.92
C PRO A 83 -4.89 7.46 -8.34
N THR A 84 -5.43 8.10 -9.38
CA THR A 84 -4.97 9.42 -9.85
C THR A 84 -5.27 10.54 -8.86
N LEU A 85 -6.44 10.51 -8.19
CA LEU A 85 -6.75 11.44 -7.11
C LEU A 85 -5.86 11.18 -5.88
N ALA A 86 -5.66 9.91 -5.51
CA ALA A 86 -4.78 9.54 -4.40
C ALA A 86 -3.35 10.05 -4.62
N ALA A 87 -2.80 9.85 -5.82
CA ALA A 87 -1.48 10.37 -6.19
C ALA A 87 -1.37 11.89 -6.00
N ARG A 88 -2.38 12.67 -6.45
CA ARG A 88 -2.41 14.12 -6.20
C ARG A 88 -2.47 14.45 -4.71
N LYS A 89 -3.33 13.76 -3.94
CA LYS A 89 -3.43 13.98 -2.49
C LYS A 89 -2.09 13.72 -1.78
N PHE A 90 -1.38 12.65 -2.15
CA PHE A 90 -0.05 12.34 -1.60
C PHE A 90 0.95 13.43 -1.94
N ALA A 91 1.02 13.86 -3.20
CA ALA A 91 1.92 14.91 -3.64
C ALA A 91 1.64 16.24 -2.91
N THR A 92 0.37 16.64 -2.83
CA THR A 92 -0.03 17.86 -2.10
C THR A 92 0.37 17.78 -0.63
N LEU A 93 0.13 16.65 0.04
CA LEU A 93 0.48 16.49 1.44
C LEU A 93 2.01 16.46 1.63
N GLU A 94 2.77 15.82 0.75
CA GLU A 94 4.24 15.83 0.79
C GLU A 94 4.80 17.27 0.68
N HIS A 95 4.23 18.09 -0.21
CA HIS A 95 4.58 19.52 -0.29
C HIS A 95 4.19 20.29 0.98
N LEU A 96 2.98 20.06 1.50
CA LEU A 96 2.53 20.68 2.75
C LEU A 96 3.47 20.37 3.92
N LEU A 97 4.03 19.16 3.93
CA LEU A 97 4.91 18.69 5.00
C LEU A 97 6.40 18.95 4.77
N GLY A 98 6.78 19.50 3.61
CA GLY A 98 8.17 19.79 3.28
C GLY A 98 9.04 18.53 3.13
N GLY A 99 8.50 17.46 2.52
CA GLY A 99 9.28 16.24 2.27
C GLY A 99 9.26 15.20 3.39
N ARG A 100 8.34 15.34 4.35
CA ARG A 100 8.27 14.52 5.57
C ARG A 100 7.22 13.42 5.49
N LEU A 101 6.58 13.18 4.35
CA LEU A 101 5.57 12.14 4.17
C LEU A 101 6.20 10.87 3.58
N ALA A 102 5.83 9.74 4.16
CA ALA A 102 5.88 8.43 3.53
C ALA A 102 4.48 7.83 3.56
N VAL A 103 4.11 7.07 2.53
CA VAL A 103 2.81 6.40 2.47
C VAL A 103 3.00 4.90 2.70
N HIS A 104 2.18 4.34 3.61
CA HIS A 104 2.08 2.93 3.90
C HIS A 104 0.82 2.37 3.23
N ILE A 105 1.00 1.66 2.11
CA ILE A 105 -0.13 1.07 1.37
C ILE A 105 -0.54 -0.23 2.04
N ILE A 106 -1.80 -0.31 2.46
CA ILE A 106 -2.38 -1.46 3.16
C ILE A 106 -3.57 -2.02 2.38
N SER A 107 -3.62 -3.34 2.20
CA SER A 107 -4.66 -4.00 1.39
C SER A 107 -5.92 -4.38 2.17
N GLY A 108 -5.98 -4.07 3.47
CA GLY A 108 -7.06 -4.49 4.38
C GLY A 108 -6.77 -5.84 5.04
N GLY A 109 -6.99 -5.91 6.36
CA GLY A 109 -6.66 -7.10 7.17
C GLY A 109 -7.86 -7.78 7.82
N ASN A 110 -9.00 -7.10 7.91
CA ASN A 110 -10.22 -7.61 8.54
C ASN A 110 -11.44 -7.34 7.64
N ASP A 111 -12.16 -8.39 7.27
CA ASP A 111 -13.29 -8.29 6.35
C ASP A 111 -14.47 -7.52 6.94
N ALA A 112 -14.75 -7.66 8.24
CA ALA A 112 -15.83 -6.92 8.88
C ALA A 112 -15.53 -5.42 8.92
N GLU A 113 -14.27 -5.04 9.11
CA GLU A 113 -13.83 -3.63 9.06
C GLU A 113 -13.88 -3.09 7.63
N GLN A 114 -13.36 -3.83 6.65
CA GLN A 114 -13.39 -3.43 5.24
C GLN A 114 -14.82 -3.21 4.71
N ARG A 115 -15.77 -4.05 5.13
CA ARG A 115 -17.18 -3.93 4.72
C ARG A 115 -17.86 -2.68 5.29
N ARG A 116 -17.40 -2.14 6.42
CA ARG A 116 -17.93 -0.86 6.95
C ARG A 116 -17.64 0.31 6.01
N ASP A 117 -16.56 0.22 5.23
CA ASP A 117 -16.24 1.17 4.17
C ASP A 117 -16.77 0.74 2.79
N GLY A 118 -17.60 -0.30 2.73
CA GLY A 118 -18.23 -0.78 1.50
C GLY A 118 -17.34 -1.64 0.60
N ASP A 119 -16.21 -2.16 1.10
CA ASP A 119 -15.37 -3.09 0.35
C ASP A 119 -15.69 -4.54 0.67
N TYR A 120 -16.20 -5.26 -0.33
CA TYR A 120 -16.64 -6.65 -0.23
C TYR A 120 -15.69 -7.64 -0.94
N LEU A 121 -14.56 -7.14 -1.45
CA LEU A 121 -13.56 -7.99 -2.10
C LEU A 121 -12.91 -8.96 -1.11
N ASP A 122 -12.60 -10.16 -1.61
CA ASP A 122 -11.81 -11.14 -0.86
C ASP A 122 -10.34 -10.73 -0.75
N HIS A 123 -9.55 -11.50 0.01
CA HIS A 123 -8.13 -11.25 0.22
C HIS A 123 -7.35 -11.09 -1.09
N ASP A 124 -7.48 -12.02 -2.03
CA ASP A 124 -6.70 -12.03 -3.27
C ASP A 124 -7.09 -10.88 -4.19
N GLN A 125 -8.38 -10.59 -4.27
CA GLN A 125 -8.93 -9.45 -5.01
C GLN A 125 -8.42 -8.11 -4.45
N ARG A 126 -8.31 -7.97 -3.13
CA ARG A 126 -7.74 -6.75 -2.50
C ARG A 126 -6.26 -6.56 -2.82
N TYR A 127 -5.47 -7.64 -2.86
CA TYR A 127 -4.08 -7.56 -3.30
C TYR A 127 -3.97 -7.24 -4.80
N ALA A 128 -4.78 -7.85 -5.65
CA ALA A 128 -4.81 -7.54 -7.09
C ALA A 128 -5.18 -6.07 -7.34
N ARG A 129 -6.15 -5.51 -6.61
CA ARG A 129 -6.48 -4.08 -6.64
C ARG A 129 -5.32 -3.22 -6.18
N THR A 130 -4.61 -3.65 -5.13
CA THR A 130 -3.45 -2.92 -4.59
C THR A 130 -2.32 -2.85 -5.61
N ASP A 131 -2.02 -3.94 -6.31
CA ASP A 131 -1.01 -3.97 -7.37
C ASP A 131 -1.38 -3.01 -8.51
N ALA A 132 -2.63 -3.06 -8.98
CA ALA A 132 -3.12 -2.16 -10.02
C ALA A 132 -3.08 -0.67 -9.58
N PHE A 133 -3.43 -0.39 -8.33
CA PHE A 133 -3.34 0.95 -7.75
C PHE A 133 -1.91 1.48 -7.75
N LEU A 134 -0.96 0.67 -7.25
CA LEU A 134 0.46 1.02 -7.19
C LEU A 134 1.05 1.28 -8.58
N ASP A 135 0.69 0.45 -9.56
CA ASP A 135 1.10 0.63 -10.95
C ASP A 135 0.65 1.98 -11.53
N ILE A 136 -0.58 2.41 -11.22
CA ILE A 136 -1.10 3.70 -11.69
C ILE A 136 -0.43 4.85 -10.95
N VAL A 137 -0.33 4.80 -9.61
CA VAL A 137 0.29 5.85 -8.81
C VAL A 137 1.73 6.09 -9.24
N ARG A 138 2.52 5.03 -9.44
CA ARG A 138 3.91 5.14 -9.94
C ARG A 138 4.00 5.79 -11.31
N ARG A 139 3.06 5.52 -12.22
CA ARG A 139 3.05 6.14 -13.55
C ARG A 139 2.66 7.62 -13.51
N VAL A 140 1.71 7.99 -12.65
CA VAL A 140 1.34 9.39 -12.44
C VAL A 140 2.55 10.17 -11.92
N ASP A 141 3.23 9.59 -10.94
CA ASP A 141 4.40 10.19 -10.30
C ASP A 141 5.59 10.32 -11.27
N GLN A 142 5.88 9.28 -12.08
CA GLN A 142 6.91 9.34 -13.13
C GLN A 142 6.61 10.38 -14.22
N ARG A 143 5.34 10.56 -14.60
CA ARG A 143 4.96 11.58 -15.58
C ARG A 143 5.00 12.99 -15.00
N ALA A 144 4.86 13.09 -13.69
CA ALA A 144 4.99 14.34 -12.95
C ALA A 144 6.46 14.68 -12.60
N ALA A 145 7.45 13.89 -13.07
CA ALA A 145 8.89 14.06 -12.82
C ALA A 145 9.53 15.35 -13.38
N GLY A 146 8.71 16.36 -13.70
CA GLY A 146 9.11 17.77 -13.67
C GLY A 146 8.96 18.45 -12.29
N GLY A 147 8.49 17.77 -11.23
CA GLY A 147 8.30 18.45 -9.93
C GLY A 147 7.88 17.69 -8.66
N TYR A 148 7.69 16.36 -8.65
CA TYR A 148 7.20 15.67 -7.43
C TYR A 148 8.16 14.58 -6.93
N SER A 149 8.52 14.65 -5.64
CA SER A 149 9.55 13.85 -4.96
C SER A 149 9.09 12.42 -4.66
N GLN A 150 9.94 11.44 -4.97
CA GLN A 150 9.71 10.00 -4.86
C GLN A 150 9.89 9.49 -3.41
N ARG A 151 8.81 9.10 -2.71
CA ARG A 151 8.93 8.30 -1.47
C ARG A 151 7.71 7.46 -1.09
N PHE A 152 7.59 6.29 -1.71
CA PHE A 152 6.63 5.26 -1.30
C PHE A 152 7.36 4.08 -0.64
N LEU A 153 6.97 3.73 0.58
CA LEU A 153 7.32 2.42 1.15
C LEU A 153 6.36 1.39 0.54
N SER A 154 6.86 0.66 -0.47
CA SER A 154 6.22 -0.58 -0.91
C SER A 154 6.84 -1.71 -0.12
N GLY A 155 6.01 -2.40 0.66
CA GLY A 155 6.40 -3.65 1.27
C GLY A 155 5.20 -4.53 1.53
N ARG A 156 5.15 -5.70 0.85
CA ARG A 156 4.97 -6.93 1.64
C ARG A 156 6.13 -6.92 2.63
N ALA A 157 5.86 -6.47 3.86
CA ALA A 157 6.78 -6.40 5.00
C ALA A 157 8.27 -6.18 4.65
N GLY A 158 8.70 -4.92 4.52
CA GLY A 158 10.12 -4.62 4.29
C GLY A 158 10.47 -3.15 4.43
N LEU A 159 11.37 -2.85 5.37
CA LEU A 159 11.87 -1.51 5.72
C LEU A 159 12.81 -0.97 4.63
N VAL A 160 12.63 0.27 4.18
CA VAL A 160 13.63 0.98 3.34
C VAL A 160 13.92 2.37 3.93
N ARG A 161 15.20 2.62 4.22
CA ARG A 161 15.77 3.90 4.69
C ARG A 161 15.96 4.89 3.54
N HIS A 162 15.93 6.19 3.85
CA HIS A 162 17.03 7.15 3.61
C HIS A 162 16.70 8.54 4.21
N SER A 163 17.73 9.32 4.57
CA SER A 163 17.70 10.71 5.08
C SER A 163 18.61 11.61 4.19
N PRO A 164 18.70 12.95 4.34
CA PRO A 164 18.11 13.92 3.40
C PRO A 164 19.11 14.80 2.61
N ALA A 165 18.56 15.48 1.59
CA ALA A 165 18.99 16.73 0.93
C ALA A 165 20.41 16.84 0.30
N ALA A 166 20.49 16.78 -1.04
CA ALA A 166 21.30 17.68 -1.87
C ALA A 166 20.85 17.59 -3.34
N LYS A 167 20.80 18.73 -4.03
CA LYS A 167 20.27 18.90 -5.39
C LYS A 167 21.19 18.35 -6.49
N THR A 168 20.54 18.01 -7.62
CA THR A 168 21.00 18.10 -9.03
C THR A 168 22.09 17.16 -9.58
N ALA A 169 21.82 16.75 -10.83
CA ALA A 169 22.71 16.19 -11.85
C ALA A 169 23.18 14.74 -11.68
N SER A 170 22.43 13.80 -12.26
CA SER A 170 22.92 12.81 -13.24
C SER A 170 21.87 11.70 -13.38
N SER A 171 20.86 11.97 -14.20
CA SER A 171 20.10 10.94 -14.91
C SER A 171 21.05 10.29 -15.91
N ASP A 172 21.14 8.95 -15.93
CA ASP A 172 21.24 8.10 -17.14
C ASP A 172 22.09 6.83 -17.00
N LEU A 173 22.93 6.68 -15.97
CA LEU A 173 23.83 5.51 -15.92
C LEU A 173 23.32 4.32 -15.07
N PHE A 174 22.37 4.52 -14.17
CA PHE A 174 21.97 3.46 -13.22
C PHE A 174 20.89 2.50 -13.76
N TRP A 175 20.10 2.91 -14.75
CA TRP A 175 19.01 2.08 -15.30
C TRP A 175 19.47 0.98 -16.27
N ARG A 176 20.75 0.91 -16.64
CA ARG A 176 21.29 -0.14 -17.52
C ARG A 176 21.58 -1.48 -16.83
N LEU A 177 21.45 -1.61 -15.51
CA LEU A 177 21.84 -2.84 -14.77
C LEU A 177 20.74 -3.53 -13.94
N VAL A 178 19.50 -3.02 -13.91
CA VAL A 178 18.37 -3.69 -13.21
C VAL A 178 17.23 -4.04 -14.18
N GLY A 179 17.58 -4.35 -15.44
CA GLY A 179 16.66 -4.70 -16.53
C GLY A 179 16.54 -6.20 -16.84
N SER A 180 16.93 -7.10 -15.91
CA SER A 180 17.14 -8.52 -16.25
C SER A 180 16.28 -9.53 -15.47
N GLY A 181 15.28 -9.09 -14.68
CA GLY A 181 14.57 -9.98 -13.75
C GLY A 181 13.16 -10.44 -14.16
N HIS A 182 12.43 -9.67 -14.98
CA HIS A 182 10.97 -9.87 -15.10
C HIS A 182 10.45 -10.19 -16.52
N ARG A 183 11.32 -10.24 -17.54
CA ARG A 183 10.94 -10.76 -18.87
C ARG A 183 10.97 -12.29 -18.98
N ARG A 184 11.70 -13.01 -18.11
CA ARG A 184 11.81 -14.49 -18.24
C ARG A 184 10.53 -15.24 -17.86
N ARG A 185 9.78 -14.85 -16.82
CA ARG A 185 8.60 -15.64 -16.38
C ARG A 185 7.39 -15.60 -17.31
N ARG A 186 7.17 -14.50 -18.05
CA ARG A 186 6.05 -14.43 -19.01
C ARG A 186 6.33 -15.19 -20.32
N GLN A 187 7.60 -15.34 -20.73
CA GLN A 187 7.97 -16.19 -21.86
C GLN A 187 7.93 -17.68 -21.52
N THR A 188 8.32 -18.09 -20.30
CA THR A 188 8.26 -19.51 -19.89
C THR A 188 6.82 -20.02 -19.80
N CYS A 189 5.86 -19.24 -19.29
CA CYS A 189 4.45 -19.64 -19.25
C CYS A 189 3.80 -19.71 -20.64
N ARG A 190 4.22 -18.89 -21.61
CA ARG A 190 3.75 -18.99 -23.01
C ARG A 190 4.38 -20.18 -23.75
N ARG A 191 5.64 -20.53 -23.49
CA ARG A 191 6.27 -21.75 -24.04
C ARG A 191 5.67 -23.04 -23.46
N LEU A 192 5.34 -23.09 -22.17
CA LEU A 192 4.74 -24.28 -21.56
C LEU A 192 3.31 -24.56 -22.05
N ARG A 193 2.52 -23.52 -22.39
CA ARG A 193 1.20 -23.71 -23.06
C ARG A 193 1.31 -24.11 -24.53
N ALA A 194 2.40 -23.79 -25.21
CA ALA A 194 2.64 -24.23 -26.59
C ALA A 194 3.11 -25.70 -26.67
N VAL A 195 3.94 -26.14 -25.72
CA VAL A 195 4.38 -27.55 -25.63
C VAL A 195 3.23 -28.47 -25.22
N GLY A 196 2.33 -28.03 -24.32
CA GLY A 196 1.14 -28.79 -23.93
C GLY A 196 0.09 -28.98 -25.03
N ARG A 197 0.13 -28.19 -26.12
CA ARG A 197 -0.77 -28.38 -27.28
C ARG A 197 -0.23 -29.33 -28.34
N VAL A 198 1.07 -29.65 -28.33
CA VAL A 198 1.67 -30.62 -29.26
C VAL A 198 1.58 -32.06 -28.72
N ALA A 199 1.50 -32.24 -27.39
CA ALA A 199 1.36 -33.55 -26.76
C ALA A 199 -0.07 -34.13 -26.74
N GLY A 200 -1.08 -33.39 -27.24
CA GLY A 200 -2.50 -33.80 -27.25
C GLY A 200 -2.98 -34.44 -28.56
N ALA A 201 -2.14 -34.58 -29.58
CA ALA A 201 -2.54 -34.94 -30.94
C ALA A 201 -2.26 -36.41 -31.34
N ASN A 202 -2.10 -37.33 -30.38
CA ASN A 202 -1.88 -38.74 -30.72
C ASN A 202 -2.56 -39.75 -29.76
N ARG A 203 -3.89 -39.70 -29.69
CA ARG A 203 -4.69 -40.87 -29.29
C ARG A 203 -5.76 -41.11 -30.35
N ARG A 204 -5.44 -41.99 -31.31
CA ARG A 204 -6.41 -42.60 -32.21
C ARG A 204 -7.07 -43.79 -31.51
N ASP A 205 -8.39 -43.75 -31.47
CA ASP A 205 -9.41 -44.79 -31.56
C ASP A 205 -9.04 -46.28 -31.36
N HIS A 206 -9.77 -46.93 -30.44
CA HIS A 206 -10.45 -48.21 -30.71
C HIS A 206 -11.66 -48.44 -29.77
N PRO A 207 -12.70 -49.19 -30.20
CA PRO A 207 -14.08 -48.98 -29.75
C PRO A 207 -14.65 -50.04 -28.79
N ALA A 208 -15.69 -49.60 -28.09
CA ALA A 208 -16.89 -50.30 -27.59
C ALA A 208 -16.78 -51.70 -26.95
N ARG A 209 -17.25 -51.80 -25.69
CA ARG A 209 -18.11 -52.92 -25.25
C ARG A 209 -19.16 -52.47 -24.24
N THR A 210 -20.40 -52.61 -24.66
CA THR A 210 -21.63 -52.51 -23.88
C THR A 210 -21.81 -53.73 -22.99
N ARG A 211 -22.38 -53.55 -21.78
CA ARG A 211 -23.30 -54.51 -21.13
C ARG A 211 -24.11 -53.83 -20.02
N ARG A 212 -25.44 -53.96 -20.16
CA ARG A 212 -26.52 -53.76 -19.16
C ARG A 212 -26.30 -54.75 -17.97
N SER A 213 -26.89 -54.69 -16.77
CA SER A 213 -28.25 -54.32 -16.28
C SER A 213 -28.32 -54.55 -14.75
N GLY A 214 -29.30 -53.91 -14.07
CA GLY A 214 -29.86 -54.23 -12.72
C GLY A 214 -29.75 -53.05 -11.74
N GLU A 215 -30.77 -52.23 -11.39
CA GLU A 215 -32.05 -52.48 -10.65
C GLU A 215 -31.81 -53.26 -9.33
N THR A 216 -32.19 -52.82 -8.10
CA THR A 216 -33.37 -52.09 -7.59
C THR A 216 -33.11 -51.54 -6.15
N PRO A 217 -33.82 -50.50 -5.62
CA PRO A 217 -33.69 -50.02 -4.23
C PRO A 217 -34.78 -50.57 -3.28
N ALA A 218 -34.62 -50.30 -1.99
CA ALA A 218 -35.66 -50.39 -0.94
C ALA A 218 -35.88 -49.01 -0.30
#